data_AF-A0A947ADW7-F1
#
_entry.id   AF-A0A947ADW7-F1
#
_cell.length_a   1.000
_cell.length_b   1.000
_cell.length_c   1.000
_cell.angle_alpha   90.00
_cell.angle_beta   90.00
_cell.angle_gamma   90.00
#
_symmetry.space_group_name_H-M   'P 1'
#
loop_
_entity.id
_entity.type
_entity.pdbx_description
1 polymer ?
#
loop_
_entity_poly.entity_id
_entity_poly.type
_entity_poly.pdbx_seq_one_letter_code
_entity_poly.pdbx_strand_id
1 'polypeptide(L)'
;MTQAIHSEICDGCGTSTVVIAAEGNEFCAECHALLEILQNKPNVITQLCRLTKTSLSPEVGTQTSSATQEPRELPDVLDAVRYRTRDRDQNTWYVSISEMNGEPVEIFASTAFDRDQHLQSRISNLTTITRLVSLILRHVFLGEVLTLDKTLKQLHRSSRQKNDLPDMLTRVLSNYRKNQDSEATDKSN
;
A
#
# COMPACT_ATOMS: atom_id res chain seq x y z
N MET A 1 5.48 13.43 -38.09
CA MET A 1 4.64 12.98 -36.96
C MET A 1 5.55 12.20 -36.01
N THR A 2 6.04 12.86 -34.98
CA THR A 2 6.91 12.26 -33.95
C THR A 2 6.01 11.56 -32.94
N GLN A 3 5.98 10.22 -32.95
CA GLN A 3 5.28 9.45 -31.93
C GLN A 3 5.94 9.74 -30.57
N ALA A 4 5.15 10.28 -29.64
CA ALA A 4 5.58 10.40 -28.25
C ALA A 4 5.77 8.98 -27.71
N ILE A 5 7.01 8.63 -27.38
CA ILE A 5 7.33 7.39 -26.67
C ILE A 5 6.76 7.59 -25.27
N HIS A 6 5.59 7.00 -25.00
CA HIS A 6 5.05 6.96 -23.64
C HIS A 6 5.96 6.06 -22.81
N SER A 7 6.71 6.67 -21.90
CA SER A 7 7.52 5.97 -20.91
C SER A 7 6.63 5.51 -19.76
N GLU A 8 6.60 4.22 -19.50
CA GLU A 8 5.85 3.56 -18.43
C GLU A 8 6.80 3.11 -17.31
N ILE A 9 6.29 2.80 -16.12
CA ILE A 9 7.12 2.42 -14.97
C ILE A 9 7.27 0.91 -14.98
N CYS A 10 8.51 0.41 -14.99
CA CYS A 10 8.80 -1.02 -14.92
C CYS A 10 8.41 -1.60 -13.54
N ASP A 11 7.58 -2.64 -13.51
CA ASP A 11 7.16 -3.35 -12.28
C ASP A 11 8.33 -4.05 -11.57
N GLY A 12 9.38 -4.44 -12.31
CA GLY A 12 10.57 -5.10 -11.76
C GLY A 12 11.55 -4.18 -11.01
N CYS A 13 11.84 -2.99 -11.52
CA CYS A 13 12.87 -2.08 -10.97
C CYS A 13 12.40 -0.66 -10.69
N GLY A 14 11.16 -0.29 -11.04
CA GLY A 14 10.58 1.03 -10.81
C GLY A 14 11.09 2.15 -11.73
N THR A 15 11.92 1.85 -12.72
CA THR A 15 12.46 2.87 -13.64
C THR A 15 11.44 3.22 -14.73
N SER A 16 11.30 4.51 -15.06
CA SER A 16 10.45 4.96 -16.17
C SER A 16 11.17 4.76 -17.51
N THR A 17 10.63 3.90 -18.37
CA THR A 17 11.24 3.50 -19.64
C THR A 17 10.20 2.85 -20.57
N VAL A 18 10.63 2.34 -21.73
CA VAL A 18 9.77 1.51 -22.58
C VAL A 18 9.67 0.13 -21.95
N VAL A 19 8.45 -0.32 -21.70
CA VAL A 19 8.16 -1.59 -21.03
C VAL A 19 7.66 -2.66 -22.01
N ILE A 20 7.82 -3.91 -21.60
CA ILE A 20 7.46 -5.14 -22.32
C ILE A 20 6.53 -5.92 -21.39
N ALA A 21 5.32 -6.23 -21.86
CA ALA A 21 4.34 -6.97 -21.07
C ALA A 21 4.68 -8.47 -21.01
N ALA A 22 4.76 -9.03 -19.81
CA ALA A 22 4.95 -10.47 -19.57
C ALA A 22 4.24 -10.91 -18.28
N GLU A 23 3.54 -12.05 -18.32
CA GLU A 23 2.83 -12.63 -17.16
C GLU A 23 1.88 -11.64 -16.45
N GLY A 24 1.27 -10.71 -17.19
CA GLY A 24 0.38 -9.68 -16.63
C GLY A 24 1.06 -8.50 -15.94
N ASN A 25 2.38 -8.36 -16.07
CA ASN A 25 3.19 -7.26 -15.56
C ASN A 25 3.97 -6.57 -16.69
N GLU A 26 4.53 -5.38 -16.44
CA GLU A 26 5.26 -4.54 -17.39
C GLU A 26 6.74 -4.38 -17.00
N PHE A 27 7.67 -4.85 -17.84
CA PHE A 27 9.10 -4.88 -17.52
C PHE A 27 9.96 -4.08 -18.51
N CYS A 28 11.00 -3.42 -18.03
CA CYS A 28 12.07 -2.93 -18.90
C CYS A 28 12.84 -4.11 -19.54
N ALA A 29 13.60 -3.84 -20.61
CA ALA A 29 14.37 -4.86 -21.32
C ALA A 29 15.30 -5.68 -20.41
N GLU A 30 15.91 -5.05 -19.40
CA GLU A 30 16.82 -5.73 -18.45
C GLU A 30 16.07 -6.66 -17.49
N CYS A 31 14.98 -6.18 -16.88
CA CYS A 31 14.13 -7.00 -16.02
C CYS A 31 13.46 -8.14 -16.78
N HIS A 32 13.05 -7.90 -18.03
CA HIS A 32 12.49 -8.93 -18.90
C HIS A 32 13.52 -10.02 -19.22
N ALA A 33 14.77 -9.66 -19.54
CA ALA A 33 15.83 -10.63 -19.77
C ALA A 33 16.12 -11.48 -18.51
N LEU A 34 16.09 -10.86 -17.33
CA LEU A 34 16.21 -11.57 -16.05
C LEU A 34 15.04 -12.54 -15.82
N LEU A 35 13.81 -12.13 -16.12
CA LEU A 35 12.62 -12.99 -16.05
C LEU A 35 12.75 -14.22 -16.95
N GLU A 36 13.22 -14.05 -18.19
CA GLU A 36 13.45 -15.17 -19.11
C GLU A 36 14.49 -16.15 -18.58
N ILE A 37 15.56 -15.67 -17.94
CA ILE A 37 16.58 -16.54 -17.33
C ILE A 37 16.00 -17.28 -16.12
N LEU A 38 15.18 -16.62 -15.30
CA LEU A 38 14.48 -17.23 -14.17
C LEU A 38 13.57 -18.38 -14.61
N GLN A 39 12.80 -18.18 -15.67
CA GLN A 39 11.89 -19.20 -16.20
C GLN A 39 12.63 -20.37 -16.83
N ASN A 40 13.69 -20.10 -17.61
CA ASN A 40 14.35 -21.13 -18.41
C ASN A 40 15.49 -21.85 -17.66
N LYS A 41 16.13 -21.20 -16.69
CA LYS A 41 17.35 -21.71 -16.02
C LYS A 41 17.36 -21.42 -14.51
N PRO A 42 16.34 -21.83 -13.75
CA PRO A 42 16.25 -21.54 -12.31
C PRO A 42 17.47 -22.09 -11.53
N ASN A 43 17.99 -23.26 -11.93
CA ASN A 43 19.17 -23.87 -11.28
C ASN A 43 20.45 -23.03 -11.39
N VAL A 44 20.63 -22.32 -12.51
CA VAL A 44 21.81 -21.44 -12.71
C VAL A 44 21.74 -20.28 -11.73
N ILE A 45 20.55 -19.73 -11.55
CA ILE A 45 20.31 -18.63 -10.63
C ILE A 45 20.52 -19.06 -9.17
N THR A 46 20.02 -20.23 -8.77
CA THR A 46 20.29 -20.81 -7.44
C THR A 46 21.79 -21.00 -7.21
N GLN A 47 22.51 -21.49 -8.22
CA GLN A 47 23.95 -21.70 -8.15
C GLN A 47 24.72 -20.38 -8.05
N LEU A 48 24.35 -19.38 -8.87
CA LEU A 48 24.95 -18.04 -8.81
C LEU A 48 24.79 -17.44 -7.42
N CYS A 49 23.59 -17.53 -6.86
CA CYS A 49 23.28 -17.04 -5.52
C CYS A 49 24.10 -17.74 -4.43
N ARG A 50 24.30 -19.05 -4.55
CA ARG A 50 25.20 -19.80 -3.66
C ARG A 50 26.65 -19.33 -3.78
N LEU A 51 27.13 -19.04 -4.98
CA LEU A 51 28.51 -18.61 -5.25
C LEU A 51 28.77 -17.16 -4.81
N THR A 52 27.78 -16.28 -4.97
CA THR A 52 27.87 -14.87 -4.60
C THR A 52 27.48 -14.60 -3.14
N LYS A 53 27.07 -15.64 -2.40
CA LYS A 53 26.49 -15.54 -1.05
C LYS A 53 25.27 -14.60 -1.01
N THR A 54 24.52 -14.55 -2.10
CA THR A 54 23.27 -13.79 -2.22
C THR A 54 22.11 -14.76 -1.99
N SER A 55 21.12 -14.43 -1.16
CA SER A 55 19.93 -15.28 -0.98
C SER A 55 18.79 -14.80 -1.86
N LEU A 56 18.14 -15.73 -2.57
CA LEU A 56 16.87 -15.52 -3.31
C LEU A 56 15.64 -16.01 -2.56
N SER A 57 15.79 -16.37 -1.28
CA SER A 57 14.62 -16.43 -0.40
C SER A 57 13.92 -15.06 -0.45
N PRO A 58 12.58 -14.96 -0.30
CA PRO A 58 11.90 -13.68 -0.14
C PRO A 58 12.27 -13.05 1.21
N GLU A 59 13.56 -12.74 1.37
CA GLU A 59 14.05 -11.72 2.26
C GLU A 59 14.18 -10.49 1.37
N VAL A 60 13.17 -9.62 1.46
CA VAL A 60 13.19 -8.28 0.89
C VAL A 60 14.36 -7.54 1.54
N GLY A 61 15.53 -7.71 0.95
CA GLY A 61 16.79 -7.16 1.39
C GLY A 61 17.16 -6.00 0.50
N THR A 62 16.81 -4.79 0.91
CA THR A 62 17.91 -3.86 1.18
C THR A 62 18.34 -4.15 2.61
N GLN A 63 19.56 -4.64 2.74
CA GLN A 63 20.11 -5.26 3.94
C GLN A 63 20.07 -4.31 5.15
N THR A 64 19.45 -4.75 6.24
CA THR A 64 20.11 -4.91 7.55
C THR A 64 19.20 -5.69 8.50
N SER A 65 19.74 -6.80 9.02
CA SER A 65 19.22 -7.64 10.11
C SER A 65 17.89 -8.37 9.90
N SER A 66 17.99 -9.62 9.44
CA SER A 66 17.11 -10.72 9.84
C SER A 66 17.31 -11.04 11.33
N ALA A 67 16.82 -10.14 12.18
CA ALA A 67 15.96 -10.64 13.23
C ALA A 67 14.61 -10.89 12.56
N THR A 68 13.84 -11.86 13.03
CA THR A 68 12.40 -11.69 13.11
C THR A 68 12.14 -10.20 13.34
N GLN A 69 11.60 -9.44 12.36
CA GLN A 69 11.14 -8.11 12.69
C GLN A 69 9.93 -8.37 13.57
N GLU A 70 10.22 -8.55 14.86
CA GLU A 70 9.31 -8.29 15.96
C GLU A 70 8.48 -7.09 15.48
N PRO A 71 7.16 -7.24 15.33
CA PRO A 71 6.32 -6.17 14.82
C PRO A 71 6.73 -4.88 15.52
N ARG A 72 7.34 -3.97 14.76
CA ARG A 72 7.85 -2.74 15.36
C ARG A 72 6.62 -1.93 15.71
N GLU A 73 6.32 -1.87 17.00
CA GLU A 73 5.22 -1.06 17.48
C GLU A 73 5.54 0.42 17.28
N LEU A 74 4.54 1.15 16.81
CA LEU A 74 4.64 2.60 16.75
C LEU A 74 4.66 3.15 18.18
N PRO A 75 5.54 4.12 18.49
CA PRO A 75 5.42 4.91 19.70
C PRO A 75 4.05 5.59 19.79
N ASP A 76 3.56 5.81 21.00
CA ASP A 76 2.29 6.52 21.24
C ASP A 76 2.30 7.95 20.67
N VAL A 77 3.48 8.55 20.53
CA VAL A 77 3.68 9.91 20.00
C VAL A 77 4.76 9.88 18.92
N LEU A 78 4.42 10.40 17.75
CA LEU A 78 5.34 10.59 16.63
C LEU A 78 5.39 12.07 16.25
N ASP A 79 6.56 12.50 15.83
CA ASP A 79 6.70 13.80 15.17
C ASP A 79 5.99 13.76 13.82
N ALA A 80 5.34 14.88 13.48
CA ALA A 80 4.62 15.00 12.23
C ALA A 80 4.89 16.34 11.55
N VAL A 81 5.12 16.28 10.24
CA VAL A 81 5.24 17.48 9.40
C VAL A 81 3.87 17.81 8.83
N ARG A 82 3.43 19.06 9.03
CA ARG A 82 2.12 19.55 8.57
C ARG A 82 2.27 20.38 7.30
N TYR A 83 1.72 19.87 6.20
CA TYR A 83 1.66 20.53 4.91
C TYR A 83 0.30 21.21 4.73
N ARG A 84 0.32 22.44 4.22
CA ARG A 84 -0.89 23.18 3.83
C ARG A 84 -1.03 23.11 2.31
N THR A 85 -2.20 22.66 1.84
CA THR A 85 -2.51 22.58 0.41
C THR A 85 -3.91 23.13 0.12
N ARG A 86 -4.26 23.24 -1.17
CA ARG A 86 -5.58 23.67 -1.64
C ARG A 86 -6.13 22.69 -2.67
N ASP A 87 -7.43 22.41 -2.62
CA ASP A 87 -8.10 21.62 -3.65
C ASP A 87 -8.49 22.47 -4.87
N ARG A 88 -9.13 21.83 -5.86
CA ARG A 88 -9.65 22.48 -7.07
C ARG A 88 -10.63 23.62 -6.78
N ASP A 89 -11.39 23.51 -5.69
CA ASP A 89 -12.39 24.49 -5.27
C ASP A 89 -11.79 25.55 -4.32
N GLN A 90 -10.45 25.61 -4.20
CA GLN A 90 -9.70 26.51 -3.32
C GLN A 90 -9.93 26.30 -1.82
N ASN A 91 -10.51 25.17 -1.41
CA ASN A 91 -10.61 24.82 0.00
C ASN A 91 -9.21 24.53 0.54
N THR A 92 -8.90 25.07 1.72
CA THR A 92 -7.62 24.80 2.38
C THR A 92 -7.68 23.47 3.11
N TRP A 93 -6.70 22.61 2.82
CA TRP A 93 -6.50 21.32 3.48
C TRP A 93 -5.16 21.30 4.19
N TYR A 94 -5.11 20.57 5.31
CA TYR A 94 -3.89 20.32 6.04
C TYR A 94 -3.64 18.82 6.08
N VAL A 95 -2.47 18.42 5.58
CA VAL A 95 -2.02 17.03 5.58
C VAL A 95 -0.85 16.93 6.55
N SER A 96 -0.98 16.10 7.57
CA SER A 96 0.08 15.80 8.53
C SER A 96 0.66 14.43 8.20
N ILE A 97 1.99 14.35 8.08
CA ILE A 97 2.72 13.10 7.83
C ILE A 97 3.54 12.81 9.08
N SER A 98 3.23 11.71 9.76
CA SER A 98 4.02 11.21 10.88
C SER A 98 5.22 10.43 10.35
N GLU A 99 6.40 10.75 10.86
CA GLU A 99 7.66 10.19 10.38
C GLU A 99 8.37 9.39 11.49
N MET A 100 9.04 8.31 11.11
CA MET A 100 9.90 7.54 11.98
C MET A 100 11.22 7.28 11.27
N ASN A 101 12.33 7.76 11.84
CA ASN A 101 13.66 7.70 11.22
C ASN A 101 13.72 8.31 9.80
N GLY A 102 12.90 9.34 9.53
CA GLY A 102 12.81 9.99 8.21
C GLY A 102 11.90 9.30 7.20
N GLU A 103 11.28 8.17 7.56
CA GLU A 103 10.33 7.45 6.70
C GLU A 103 8.88 7.75 7.10
N PRO A 104 7.95 7.92 6.14
CA PRO A 104 6.55 8.23 6.42
C PRO A 104 5.79 6.98 6.88
N VAL A 105 5.13 7.05 8.05
CA VAL A 105 4.41 5.89 8.62
C VAL A 105 2.90 6.08 8.68
N GLU A 106 2.44 7.28 9.01
CA GLU A 106 1.02 7.60 9.04
C GLU A 106 0.74 8.96 8.39
N ILE A 107 -0.44 9.08 7.80
CA ILE A 107 -0.91 10.30 7.14
C ILE A 107 -2.30 10.63 7.68
N PHE A 108 -2.49 11.90 8.01
CA PHE A 108 -3.76 12.45 8.46
C PHE A 108 -4.12 13.67 7.63
N ALA A 109 -5.39 13.82 7.30
CA ALA A 109 -5.90 15.03 6.68
C ALA A 109 -6.94 15.70 7.56
N SER A 110 -6.91 17.03 7.57
CA SER A 110 -7.87 17.88 8.27
C SER A 110 -8.17 19.14 7.45
N THR A 111 -9.27 19.81 7.80
CA THR A 111 -9.65 21.10 7.23
C THR A 111 -10.11 22.02 8.36
N ALA A 112 -10.05 23.33 8.13
CA ALA A 112 -10.46 24.33 9.12
C ALA A 112 -12.00 24.45 9.26
N PHE A 113 -12.77 23.88 8.33
CA PHE A 113 -14.22 24.06 8.24
C PHE A 113 -14.96 22.77 8.63
N ASP A 114 -15.04 22.50 9.93
CA ASP A 114 -15.68 21.28 10.47
C ASP A 114 -17.22 21.36 10.53
N ARG A 115 -17.84 22.49 10.16
CA ARG A 115 -19.31 22.69 10.27
C ARG A 115 -20.06 22.67 8.95
N ASP A 116 -19.38 22.59 7.81
CA ASP A 116 -20.04 22.55 6.49
C ASP A 116 -20.36 21.10 6.10
N GLN A 117 -21.64 20.82 5.88
CA GLN A 117 -22.14 19.49 5.54
C GLN A 117 -21.56 18.97 4.21
N HIS A 118 -21.31 19.84 3.23
CA HIS A 118 -20.67 19.45 1.97
C HIS A 118 -19.20 19.06 2.19
N LEU A 119 -18.50 19.75 3.09
CA LEU A 119 -17.13 19.42 3.44
C LEU A 119 -17.05 18.13 4.26
N GLN A 120 -18.04 17.83 5.12
CA GLN A 120 -18.06 16.58 5.91
C GLN A 120 -18.02 15.32 5.04
N SER A 121 -18.77 15.27 3.93
CA SER A 121 -18.73 14.15 2.99
C SER A 121 -17.35 13.99 2.33
N ARG A 122 -16.75 15.12 1.92
CA ARG A 122 -15.40 15.13 1.33
C ARG A 122 -14.32 14.73 2.34
N ILE A 123 -14.45 15.18 3.60
CA ILE A 123 -13.57 14.81 4.70
C ILE A 123 -13.68 13.30 4.97
N SER A 124 -14.88 12.70 4.93
CA SER A 124 -15.06 11.25 5.10
C SER A 124 -14.24 10.46 4.07
N ASN A 125 -14.37 10.82 2.78
CA ASN A 125 -13.60 10.20 1.70
C ASN A 125 -12.08 10.41 1.87
N LEU A 126 -11.67 11.63 2.20
CA LEU A 126 -10.26 11.95 2.39
C LEU A 126 -9.67 11.20 3.60
N THR A 127 -10.39 11.17 4.73
CA THR A 127 -10.01 10.41 5.94
C THR A 127 -9.85 8.93 5.61
N THR A 128 -10.73 8.40 4.75
CA THR A 128 -10.67 7.01 4.30
C THR A 128 -9.39 6.74 3.52
N ILE A 129 -9.10 7.58 2.53
CA ILE A 129 -7.88 7.44 1.73
C ILE A 129 -6.65 7.53 2.64
N THR A 130 -6.56 8.53 3.53
CA THR A 130 -5.39 8.69 4.40
C THR A 130 -5.24 7.53 5.38
N ARG A 131 -6.34 6.96 5.89
CA ARG A 131 -6.28 5.77 6.76
C ARG A 131 -5.84 4.51 6.01
N LEU A 132 -6.31 4.32 4.78
CA LEU A 132 -5.90 3.18 3.95
C LEU A 132 -4.42 3.31 3.53
N VAL A 133 -3.98 4.50 3.14
CA VAL A 133 -2.56 4.77 2.87
C VAL A 133 -1.72 4.52 4.12
N SER A 134 -2.15 5.00 5.30
CA SER A 134 -1.45 4.72 6.57
C SER A 134 -1.39 3.23 6.91
N LEU A 135 -2.39 2.45 6.50
CA LEU A 135 -2.40 1.00 6.68
C LEU A 135 -1.35 0.34 5.76
N ILE A 136 -1.23 0.81 4.51
CA ILE A 136 -0.23 0.35 3.55
C ILE A 136 1.19 0.77 3.99
N LEU A 137 1.38 2.00 4.44
CA LEU A 137 2.68 2.47 4.93
C LEU A 137 3.15 1.64 6.14
N ARG A 138 2.27 1.36 7.10
CA ARG A 138 2.58 0.44 8.20
C ARG A 138 2.94 -0.96 7.73
N HIS A 139 2.25 -1.48 6.72
CA HIS A 139 2.61 -2.78 6.14
C HIS A 139 4.02 -2.76 5.53
N VAL A 140 4.32 -1.73 4.73
CA VAL A 140 5.61 -1.56 4.05
C VAL A 140 6.76 -1.33 5.03
N PHE A 141 6.58 -0.47 6.03
CA PHE A 141 7.66 -0.02 6.92
C PHE A 141 7.79 -0.79 8.24
N LEU A 142 6.68 -1.29 8.79
CA LEU A 142 6.67 -2.00 10.08
C LEU A 142 6.47 -3.51 9.91
N GLY A 143 6.26 -3.99 8.68
CA GLY A 143 5.91 -5.39 8.41
C GLY A 143 4.53 -5.77 8.95
N GLU A 144 3.67 -4.81 9.30
CA GLU A 144 2.33 -5.09 9.80
C GLU A 144 1.53 -5.90 8.78
N VAL A 145 0.98 -7.05 9.19
CA VAL A 145 0.13 -7.83 8.28
C VAL A 145 -1.12 -7.03 7.91
N LEU A 146 -1.33 -6.87 6.60
CA LEU A 146 -2.50 -6.24 6.01
C LEU A 146 -3.63 -7.26 5.88
N THR A 147 -4.69 -7.12 6.68
CA THR A 147 -5.83 -8.04 6.66
C THR A 147 -7.13 -7.33 6.31
N LEU A 148 -8.10 -8.07 5.78
CA LEU A 148 -9.44 -7.55 5.49
C LEU A 148 -10.08 -6.95 6.75
N ASP A 149 -9.90 -7.55 7.93
CA ASP A 149 -10.44 -7.02 9.18
C ASP A 149 -9.82 -5.67 9.57
N LYS A 150 -8.51 -5.48 9.36
CA LYS A 150 -7.87 -4.18 9.60
C LYS A 150 -8.39 -3.14 8.61
N THR A 151 -8.56 -3.50 7.34
CA THR A 151 -9.15 -2.63 6.32
C THR A 151 -10.57 -2.21 6.69
N LEU A 152 -11.44 -3.17 7.05
CA LEU A 152 -12.82 -2.93 7.48
C LEU A 152 -12.88 -2.02 8.72
N LYS A 153 -12.00 -2.24 9.70
CA LYS A 153 -11.91 -1.37 10.89
C LYS A 153 -11.55 0.07 10.51
N GLN A 154 -10.63 0.28 9.58
CA GLN A 154 -10.25 1.63 9.14
C GLN A 154 -11.37 2.30 8.30
N LEU A 155 -12.04 1.55 7.42
CA LEU A 155 -13.20 2.04 6.68
C LEU A 155 -14.32 2.47 7.64
N HIS A 156 -14.65 1.63 8.63
CA HIS A 156 -15.66 1.95 9.62
C HIS A 156 -15.33 3.22 10.43
N ARG A 157 -14.07 3.36 10.88
CA ARG A 157 -13.60 4.55 11.60
C ARG A 157 -13.59 5.82 10.74
N SER A 158 -13.55 5.69 9.43
CA SER A 158 -13.53 6.83 8.50
C SER A 158 -14.93 7.32 8.16
N SER A 159 -15.95 6.48 8.36
CA SER A 159 -17.34 6.89 8.18
C SER A 159 -17.71 7.96 9.22
N ARG A 160 -18.40 8.99 8.75
CA ARG A 160 -18.91 10.11 9.56
C ARG A 160 -20.43 10.17 9.58
N GLN A 161 -21.10 9.52 8.62
CA GLN A 161 -22.54 9.50 8.49
C GLN A 161 -23.03 8.23 7.81
N LYS A 162 -24.29 7.86 8.07
CA LYS A 162 -24.91 6.71 7.43
C LYS A 162 -24.98 6.92 5.91
N ASN A 163 -24.65 5.86 5.16
CA ASN A 163 -24.59 5.85 3.69
C ASN A 163 -23.54 6.77 3.06
N ASP A 164 -22.50 7.17 3.79
CA ASP A 164 -21.29 7.65 3.13
C ASP A 164 -20.51 6.50 2.48
N LEU A 165 -19.58 6.84 1.59
CA LEU A 165 -18.80 5.84 0.85
C LEU A 165 -18.09 4.84 1.78
N PRO A 166 -17.45 5.24 2.89
CA PRO A 166 -16.78 4.29 3.79
C PRO A 166 -17.76 3.32 4.46
N ASP A 167 -18.94 3.77 4.86
CA ASP A 167 -20.01 2.91 5.38
C ASP A 167 -20.51 1.93 4.30
N MET A 168 -20.74 2.40 3.07
CA MET A 168 -21.14 1.55 1.95
C MET A 168 -20.09 0.47 1.65
N LEU A 169 -18.81 0.85 1.58
CA LEU A 169 -17.70 -0.09 1.36
C LEU A 169 -17.59 -1.10 2.50
N THR A 170 -17.70 -0.65 3.76
CA THR A 170 -17.69 -1.53 4.93
C THR A 170 -18.79 -2.59 4.83
N ARG A 171 -20.01 -2.21 4.43
CA ARG A 171 -21.14 -3.13 4.27
C ARG A 171 -20.91 -4.16 3.17
N VAL A 172 -20.47 -3.73 1.98
CA VAL A 172 -20.22 -4.63 0.84
C VAL A 172 -19.10 -5.61 1.16
N LEU A 173 -17.97 -5.12 1.67
CA LEU A 173 -16.80 -5.93 1.95
C LEU A 173 -17.01 -6.90 3.13
N SER A 174 -17.84 -6.53 4.11
CA SER A 174 -18.18 -7.41 5.24
C SER A 174 -18.88 -8.71 4.81
N ASN A 175 -19.51 -8.74 3.64
CA ASN A 175 -20.14 -9.96 3.11
C ASN A 175 -19.11 -11.03 2.74
N TYR A 176 -17.92 -10.62 2.29
CA TYR A 176 -16.85 -11.55 1.96
C TYR A 176 -16.23 -12.21 3.20
N ARG A 177 -16.35 -11.57 4.38
CA ARG A 177 -15.98 -12.19 5.65
C ARG A 177 -16.94 -13.32 6.03
N LYS A 178 -18.25 -13.09 5.91
CA LYS A 178 -19.30 -14.08 6.27
C LYS A 178 -19.23 -15.36 5.44
N ASN A 179 -18.82 -15.24 4.18
CA ASN A 179 -18.68 -16.40 3.30
C ASN A 179 -17.49 -17.29 3.69
N GLN A 180 -16.39 -16.72 4.22
CA GLN A 180 -15.25 -17.50 4.71
C GLN A 180 -15.60 -18.35 5.94
N ASP A 181 -16.41 -17.81 6.86
CA ASP A 181 -16.87 -18.55 8.04
C ASP A 181 -17.83 -19.70 7.67
N SER A 182 -18.62 -19.51 6.62
CA SER A 182 -19.61 -20.50 6.15
C SER A 182 -18.92 -21.68 5.44
N GLU A 183 -17.90 -21.41 4.60
CA GLU A 183 -17.12 -22.46 3.92
C GLU A 183 -16.19 -23.24 4.87
N ALA A 184 -15.74 -22.65 5.98
CA ALA A 184 -14.94 -23.35 6.99
C ALA A 184 -15.76 -24.36 7.81
N THR A 185 -17.07 -24.08 7.99
CA THR A 185 -17.97 -24.93 8.75
C THR A 185 -18.41 -26.17 7.95
N ASP A 186 -18.55 -26.05 6.63
CA ASP A 186 -18.92 -27.17 5.74
C ASP A 186 -17.78 -28.15 5.44
N LYS A 187 -16.51 -27.77 5.67
CA LYS A 187 -15.35 -28.66 5.48
C LYS A 187 -14.99 -29.50 6.71
N SER A 188 -15.72 -29.35 7.80
CA SER A 188 -15.49 -30.07 9.06
C SER A 188 -16.59 -31.08 9.40
N ASN A 189 -17.44 -31.44 8.44
CA ASN A 189 -18.50 -32.43 8.59
C ASN A 189 -18.33 -33.60 7.61
#